data_AF-W8BBD8-F1
#
_entry.id   AF-W8BBD8-F1
#
_cell.length_a   1.000
_cell.length_b   1.000
_cell.length_c   1.000
_cell.angle_alpha   90.00
_cell.angle_beta   90.00
_cell.angle_gamma   90.00
#
_symmetry.space_group_name_H-M   'P 1'
#
loop_
_entity.id
_entity.type
_entity.pdbx_description
1 polymer ?
#
loop_
_entity_poly.entity_id
_entity_poly.type
_entity_poly.pdbx_seq_one_letter_code
_entity_poly.pdbx_strand_id
1 'polypeptide(L)'
;MFQALKNKFFSTNPINEYEEAELKQVWPKRDTGFVLTTFGKELLHQCSIVPKPDASGISIESFMKISSEFPLKFGTDNCRVMSQPKARYPEIIKQIASTYPVIHERVLSLYLAFLEHKLKFGTPIERALYDGMTLPDLVQRLLEKRCASFVGPLDHYLLINGKTGLGKFYDVGTEQEEAPFLLKDVLSYDEMKLSAFLSISSYTEFLNDGNRRNAGIIENDKSKIETVGVIIGIIGARFQAREVMDWQDIIIAEKQNIKERGYGFTMLEAKDTQSRDIDYRSMWTRFYEQQDLLYENMRAQDSPRFYNIPNTKFYFDNLMMKKRNAISFDTLLLEANTRGAAADKQVYLHVVGIGLGAWRAVIHQDKLFLQTFGERLDELLPRLINISVVHFSYFNMTACGILEDGGVLESTSHPAGGIKIFISNRNPAQKLEAEFQNMLVVESYAWDGNALPGNEFWHGSLTTSGDPAAACSTLITELHNPHINKLMVNGKNIHIASDRFGVLHISDYAKKVFV
;
A
#
# COMPACT_ATOMS: atom_id res chain seq x y z
N MET A 1 23.18 48.23 -31.79
CA MET A 1 22.13 47.37 -32.41
C MET A 1 22.50 45.88 -32.29
N PHE A 2 22.97 45.41 -31.13
CA PHE A 2 23.36 43.99 -30.91
C PHE A 2 23.24 43.57 -29.43
N GLN A 3 22.23 44.11 -28.72
CA GLN A 3 22.02 43.80 -27.29
C GLN A 3 20.53 43.81 -26.89
N ALA A 4 19.64 43.54 -27.86
CA ALA A 4 18.19 43.51 -27.66
C ALA A 4 17.52 42.25 -28.28
N LEU A 5 18.29 41.18 -28.49
CA LEU A 5 17.83 39.96 -29.19
C LEU A 5 18.15 38.65 -28.45
N LYS A 6 18.41 38.69 -27.13
CA LYS A 6 18.65 37.47 -26.32
C LYS A 6 17.55 37.12 -25.30
N ASN A 7 16.48 37.90 -25.19
CA ASN A 7 15.37 37.63 -24.25
C ASN A 7 14.06 37.24 -24.95
N LYS A 8 14.12 36.52 -26.07
CA LYS A 8 12.91 36.17 -26.84
C LYS A 8 12.90 34.75 -27.38
N PHE A 9 13.38 33.76 -26.63
CA PHE A 9 13.13 32.33 -26.93
C PHE A 9 13.15 31.48 -25.66
N PHE A 10 12.18 31.70 -24.78
CA PHE A 10 11.55 30.63 -23.99
C PHE A 10 10.09 31.04 -23.82
N SER A 11 9.33 30.90 -24.91
CA SER A 11 7.88 30.82 -24.79
C SER A 11 7.59 29.45 -24.18
N THR A 12 7.49 29.37 -22.85
CA THR A 12 6.85 28.23 -22.20
C THR A 12 5.45 28.10 -22.80
N ASN A 13 5.12 26.90 -23.28
CA ASN A 13 3.80 26.63 -23.83
C ASN A 13 2.78 26.76 -22.68
N PRO A 14 1.71 27.57 -22.77
CA PRO A 14 0.75 27.78 -21.67
C PRO A 14 0.14 26.48 -21.11
N ILE A 15 0.08 25.43 -21.94
CA ILE A 15 -0.38 24.10 -21.53
C ILE A 15 0.62 23.43 -20.59
N ASN A 16 1.93 23.58 -20.85
CA ASN A 16 2.97 23.05 -19.98
C ASN A 16 2.94 23.76 -18.61
N GLU A 17 2.61 25.06 -18.57
CA GLU A 17 2.47 25.79 -17.30
C GLU A 17 1.29 25.28 -16.47
N TYR A 18 0.15 25.00 -17.11
CA TYR A 18 -1.01 24.41 -16.45
C TYR A 18 -0.73 22.98 -15.94
N GLU A 19 -0.15 22.13 -16.78
CA GLU A 19 0.21 20.76 -16.40
C GLU A 19 1.27 20.72 -15.29
N GLU A 20 2.22 21.66 -15.31
CA GLU A 20 3.20 21.81 -14.25
C GLU A 20 2.56 22.32 -12.94
N ALA A 21 1.57 23.21 -13.02
CA ALA A 21 0.80 23.65 -11.86
C ALA A 21 -0.02 22.50 -11.25
N GLU A 22 -0.71 21.69 -12.07
CA GLU A 22 -1.40 20.48 -11.61
C GLU A 22 -0.43 19.49 -10.96
N LEU A 23 0.72 19.24 -11.59
CA LEU A 23 1.73 18.33 -11.07
C LEU A 23 2.31 18.81 -9.73
N LYS A 24 2.38 20.13 -9.48
CA LYS A 24 2.84 20.71 -8.21
C LYS A 24 1.77 20.69 -7.11
N GLN A 25 0.51 20.41 -7.44
CA GLN A 25 -0.54 20.33 -6.44
C GLN A 25 -0.32 19.12 -5.53
N VAL A 26 -0.21 19.40 -4.23
CA VAL A 26 -0.16 18.36 -3.20
C VAL A 26 -1.56 17.78 -3.00
N TRP A 27 -1.66 16.45 -3.05
CA TRP A 27 -2.91 15.71 -2.90
C TRP A 27 -2.68 14.42 -2.08
N PRO A 28 -3.63 14.01 -1.22
CA PRO A 28 -4.83 14.74 -0.83
C PRO A 28 -4.51 15.93 0.08
N LYS A 29 -5.36 16.96 0.07
CA LYS A 29 -5.22 18.08 1.01
C LYS A 29 -5.66 17.65 2.41
N ARG A 30 -4.95 18.13 3.43
CA ARG A 30 -5.29 17.83 4.83
C ARG A 30 -6.68 18.37 5.17
N ASP A 31 -7.35 17.67 6.08
CA ASP A 31 -8.69 17.95 6.59
C ASP A 31 -9.76 17.98 5.46
N THR A 32 -9.45 17.42 4.28
CA THR A 32 -10.43 17.25 3.20
C THR A 32 -11.14 15.92 3.34
N GLY A 33 -12.47 16.00 3.51
CA GLY A 33 -13.32 14.81 3.49
C GLY A 33 -13.39 14.16 2.11
N PHE A 34 -14.02 13.00 2.08
CA PHE A 34 -14.43 12.31 0.86
C PHE A 34 -15.95 12.21 0.81
N VAL A 35 -16.49 12.02 -0.40
CA VAL A 35 -17.94 11.91 -0.60
C VAL A 35 -18.36 10.45 -0.61
N LEU A 36 -19.31 10.11 0.27
CA LEU A 36 -19.98 8.81 0.27
C LEU A 36 -21.34 8.90 -0.43
N THR A 37 -21.66 7.88 -1.22
CA THR A 37 -23.01 7.63 -1.73
C THR A 37 -23.94 7.24 -0.57
N THR A 38 -25.26 7.23 -0.80
CA THR A 38 -26.22 6.77 0.20
C THR A 38 -25.92 5.33 0.62
N PHE A 39 -25.65 4.46 -0.35
CA PHE A 39 -25.22 3.08 -0.11
C PHE A 39 -23.96 3.01 0.76
N GLY A 40 -22.93 3.79 0.43
CA GLY A 40 -21.70 3.84 1.22
C GLY A 40 -21.91 4.34 2.65
N LYS A 41 -22.79 5.32 2.86
CA LYS A 41 -23.13 5.81 4.21
C LYS A 41 -23.82 4.72 5.04
N GLU A 42 -24.73 3.96 4.44
CA GLU A 42 -25.44 2.87 5.13
C GLU A 42 -24.48 1.77 5.57
N LEU A 43 -23.60 1.30 4.67
CA LEU A 43 -22.58 0.30 5.01
C LEU A 43 -21.59 0.81 6.06
N LEU A 44 -21.15 2.07 5.97
CA LEU A 44 -20.27 2.65 7.00
C LEU A 44 -20.99 2.74 8.35
N HIS A 45 -22.28 3.08 8.37
CA HIS A 45 -23.08 3.11 9.59
C HIS A 45 -23.19 1.73 10.25
N GLN A 46 -23.38 0.67 9.47
CA GLN A 46 -23.35 -0.71 9.96
C GLN A 46 -22.01 -1.06 10.62
N CYS A 47 -20.91 -0.44 10.20
CA CYS A 47 -19.61 -0.69 10.80
C CYS A 47 -19.49 -0.16 12.24
N SER A 48 -20.35 0.76 12.67
CA SER A 48 -20.34 1.32 14.04
C SER A 48 -20.54 0.26 15.14
N ILE A 49 -21.12 -0.90 14.81
CA ILE A 49 -21.35 -1.99 15.76
C ILE A 49 -20.42 -3.20 15.55
N VAL A 50 -19.44 -3.10 14.65
CA VAL A 50 -18.47 -4.19 14.42
C VAL A 50 -17.65 -4.40 15.70
N PRO A 51 -17.65 -5.62 16.27
CA PRO A 51 -16.90 -5.88 17.49
C PRO A 51 -15.39 -5.87 17.22
N LYS A 52 -14.64 -5.26 18.14
CA LYS A 52 -13.18 -5.40 18.19
C LYS A 52 -12.85 -6.85 18.58
N PRO A 53 -11.87 -7.51 17.94
CA PRO A 53 -11.41 -8.81 18.39
C PRO A 53 -10.89 -8.76 19.82
N ASP A 54 -11.16 -9.82 20.59
CA ASP A 54 -10.65 -9.96 21.94
C ASP A 54 -9.24 -10.56 21.94
N ALA A 55 -8.23 -9.70 22.05
CA ALA A 55 -6.84 -10.11 22.09
C ALA A 55 -6.42 -10.78 23.41
N SER A 56 -7.24 -10.75 24.46
CA SER A 56 -6.89 -11.34 25.76
C SER A 56 -6.87 -12.87 25.75
N GLY A 57 -7.57 -13.49 24.80
CA GLY A 57 -7.69 -14.94 24.64
C GLY A 57 -6.58 -15.61 23.81
N ILE A 58 -5.51 -14.90 23.43
CA ILE A 58 -4.47 -15.47 22.57
C ILE A 58 -3.63 -16.51 23.34
N SER A 59 -3.72 -17.78 22.91
CA SER A 59 -2.85 -18.87 23.34
C SER A 59 -1.72 -19.07 22.34
N ILE A 60 -0.48 -18.99 22.83
CA ILE A 60 0.71 -19.22 22.00
C ILE A 60 0.78 -20.66 21.48
N GLU A 61 0.33 -21.63 22.27
CA GLU A 61 0.28 -23.04 21.89
C GLU A 61 -0.72 -23.26 20.75
N SER A 62 -1.91 -22.66 20.85
CA SER A 62 -2.93 -22.74 19.81
C SER A 62 -2.46 -22.05 18.52
N PHE A 63 -1.80 -20.90 18.64
CA PHE A 63 -1.20 -20.19 17.52
C PHE A 63 -0.15 -21.04 16.79
N MET A 64 0.81 -21.61 17.53
CA MET A 64 1.85 -22.49 16.97
C MET A 64 1.26 -23.77 16.34
N LYS A 65 0.18 -24.30 16.91
CA LYS A 65 -0.55 -25.43 16.34
C LYS A 65 -1.15 -25.08 14.98
N ILE A 66 -1.88 -23.95 14.88
CA ILE A 66 -2.45 -23.48 13.61
C ILE A 66 -1.35 -23.26 12.57
N SER A 67 -0.23 -22.62 12.97
CA SER A 67 0.93 -22.43 12.09
C SER A 67 1.50 -23.77 11.58
N SER A 68 1.60 -24.78 12.45
CA SER A 68 2.14 -26.10 12.07
C SER A 68 1.20 -26.90 11.16
N GLU A 69 -0.10 -26.57 11.18
CA GLU A 69 -1.13 -27.14 10.29
C GLU A 69 -1.29 -26.34 8.98
N PHE A 70 -0.56 -25.24 8.80
CA PHE A 70 -0.61 -24.44 7.57
C PHE A 70 -0.15 -25.29 6.37
N PRO A 71 -0.89 -25.31 5.24
CA PRO A 71 -0.70 -26.31 4.19
C PRO A 71 0.60 -26.15 3.38
N LEU A 72 1.24 -24.98 3.44
CA LEU A 72 2.46 -24.71 2.69
C LEU A 72 3.68 -24.78 3.61
N LYS A 73 4.79 -25.27 3.04
CA LYS A 73 6.08 -25.25 3.72
C LYS A 73 6.58 -23.81 3.83
N PHE A 74 7.03 -23.42 5.02
CA PHE A 74 7.74 -22.17 5.23
C PHE A 74 9.10 -22.22 4.53
N GLY A 75 9.53 -21.11 3.93
CA GLY A 75 10.84 -21.01 3.28
C GLY A 75 12.01 -21.32 4.22
N THR A 76 11.86 -20.98 5.50
CA THR A 76 12.72 -21.42 6.61
C THR A 76 11.90 -21.41 7.91
N ASP A 77 12.25 -22.27 8.88
CA ASP A 77 11.62 -22.30 10.19
C ASP A 77 12.20 -21.26 11.17
N ASN A 78 13.34 -20.62 10.84
CA ASN A 78 14.02 -19.68 11.74
C ASN A 78 13.17 -18.45 12.10
N CYS A 79 12.26 -18.05 11.21
CA CYS A 79 11.36 -16.91 11.38
C CYS A 79 9.98 -17.28 11.96
N ARG A 80 9.86 -18.47 12.55
CA ARG A 80 8.62 -18.93 13.20
C ARG A 80 8.68 -18.72 14.71
N VAL A 81 7.52 -18.44 15.31
CA VAL A 81 7.29 -18.30 16.75
C VAL A 81 7.82 -19.52 17.51
N MET A 82 7.56 -20.73 17.01
CA MET A 82 8.02 -21.97 17.64
C MET A 82 9.54 -22.11 17.72
N SER A 83 10.27 -21.43 16.83
CA SER A 83 11.74 -21.41 16.79
C SER A 83 12.34 -20.32 17.68
N GLN A 84 11.52 -19.43 18.24
CA GLN A 84 12.00 -18.37 19.12
C GLN A 84 12.19 -18.87 20.56
N PRO A 85 13.09 -18.24 21.35
CA PRO A 85 13.27 -18.62 22.75
C PRO A 85 11.96 -18.48 23.53
N LYS A 86 11.59 -19.51 24.32
CA LYS A 86 10.35 -19.52 25.13
C LYS A 86 10.21 -18.29 26.04
N ALA A 87 11.33 -17.73 26.52
CA ALA A 87 11.33 -16.50 27.32
C ALA A 87 10.77 -15.28 26.57
N ARG A 88 10.74 -15.30 25.24
CA ARG A 88 10.15 -14.24 24.39
C ARG A 88 8.66 -14.43 24.15
N TYR A 89 8.08 -15.60 24.42
CA TYR A 89 6.67 -15.89 24.14
C TYR A 89 5.70 -14.88 24.75
N PRO A 90 5.87 -14.40 26.00
CA PRO A 90 4.99 -13.37 26.55
C PRO A 90 4.98 -12.07 25.74
N GLU A 91 6.12 -11.69 25.14
CA GLU A 91 6.20 -10.51 24.30
C GLU A 91 5.65 -10.77 22.89
N ILE A 92 5.92 -11.95 22.33
CA ILE A 92 5.36 -12.38 21.05
C ILE A 92 3.82 -12.45 21.12
N ILE A 93 3.21 -12.85 22.24
CA ILE A 93 1.75 -12.81 22.42
C ILE A 93 1.23 -11.37 22.25
N LYS A 94 1.92 -10.38 22.82
CA LYS A 94 1.56 -8.96 22.64
C LYS A 94 1.75 -8.52 21.19
N GLN A 95 2.77 -9.03 20.50
CA GLN A 95 3.01 -8.73 19.08
C GLN A 95 1.90 -9.30 18.19
N ILE A 96 1.49 -10.56 18.41
CA ILE A 96 0.33 -11.18 17.75
C ILE A 96 -0.93 -10.35 18.00
N ALA A 97 -1.17 -9.95 19.25
CA ALA A 97 -2.29 -9.09 19.67
C ALA A 97 -2.25 -7.70 19.01
N SER A 98 -1.08 -7.20 18.67
CA SER A 98 -0.90 -5.86 18.11
C SER A 98 -1.15 -5.77 16.61
N THR A 99 -1.38 -6.91 15.96
CA THR A 99 -1.55 -6.98 14.50
C THR A 99 -2.93 -6.52 14.08
N TYR A 100 -3.00 -5.72 13.02
CA TYR A 100 -4.26 -5.42 12.34
C TYR A 100 -4.04 -5.05 10.86
N PRO A 101 -5.04 -5.32 10.00
CA PRO A 101 -5.10 -4.69 8.69
C PRO A 101 -5.42 -3.19 8.82
N VAL A 102 -4.87 -2.36 7.93
CA VAL A 102 -5.10 -0.91 7.90
C VAL A 102 -5.23 -0.39 6.46
N ILE A 103 -6.18 0.52 6.25
CA ILE A 103 -6.38 1.26 4.99
C ILE A 103 -6.52 2.76 5.26
N HIS A 104 -6.20 3.57 4.26
CA HIS A 104 -6.48 5.01 4.29
C HIS A 104 -8.00 5.30 4.25
N GLU A 105 -8.46 6.38 4.87
CA GLU A 105 -9.90 6.73 4.89
C GLU A 105 -10.50 7.00 3.50
N ARG A 106 -9.68 7.44 2.54
CA ARG A 106 -10.12 7.55 1.14
C ARG A 106 -10.26 6.19 0.45
N VAL A 107 -9.51 5.19 0.88
CA VAL A 107 -9.62 3.80 0.36
C VAL A 107 -10.87 3.13 0.91
N LEU A 108 -11.27 3.46 2.14
CA LEU A 108 -12.56 3.06 2.68
C LEU A 108 -13.72 3.48 1.77
N SER A 109 -13.74 4.74 1.30
CA SER A 109 -14.80 5.20 0.40
C SER A 109 -14.78 4.50 -0.97
N LEU A 110 -13.58 4.20 -1.48
CA LEU A 110 -13.38 3.40 -2.69
C LEU A 110 -13.93 1.98 -2.52
N TYR A 111 -13.68 1.32 -1.38
CA TYR A 111 -14.18 -0.04 -1.11
C TYR A 111 -15.71 -0.08 -1.06
N LEU A 112 -16.32 0.93 -0.44
CA LEU A 112 -17.78 1.05 -0.39
C LEU A 112 -18.37 1.31 -1.78
N ALA A 113 -17.76 2.19 -2.58
CA ALA A 113 -18.18 2.44 -3.95
C ALA A 113 -17.98 1.22 -4.85
N PHE A 114 -16.96 0.40 -4.60
CA PHE A 114 -16.72 -0.84 -5.33
C PHE A 114 -17.83 -1.87 -5.08
N LEU A 115 -18.26 -2.05 -3.83
CA LEU A 115 -19.39 -2.93 -3.51
C LEU A 115 -20.66 -2.46 -4.22
N GLU A 116 -20.95 -1.15 -4.19
CA GLU A 116 -22.08 -0.57 -4.92
C GLU A 116 -22.00 -0.86 -6.43
N HIS A 117 -20.84 -0.63 -7.02
CA HIS A 117 -20.56 -0.89 -8.44
C HIS A 117 -20.80 -2.36 -8.79
N LYS A 118 -20.22 -3.28 -8.02
CA LYS A 118 -20.32 -4.73 -8.29
C LYS A 118 -21.74 -5.26 -8.15
N LEU A 119 -22.51 -4.77 -7.18
CA LEU A 119 -23.92 -5.13 -7.04
C LEU A 119 -24.77 -4.62 -8.21
N LYS A 120 -24.52 -3.41 -8.68
CA LYS A 120 -25.32 -2.79 -9.75
C LYS A 120 -24.93 -3.29 -11.14
N PHE A 121 -23.63 -3.42 -11.42
CA PHE A 121 -23.10 -3.62 -12.78
C PHE A 121 -22.26 -4.88 -12.95
N GLY A 122 -22.04 -5.67 -11.89
CA GLY A 122 -21.24 -6.89 -11.97
C GLY A 122 -21.84 -7.96 -12.88
N THR A 123 -21.07 -8.97 -13.24
CA THR A 123 -21.59 -10.20 -13.86
C THR A 123 -22.53 -10.94 -12.90
N PRO A 124 -23.32 -11.94 -13.35
CA PRO A 124 -24.09 -12.78 -12.43
C PRO A 124 -23.23 -13.45 -11.35
N ILE A 125 -21.99 -13.84 -11.70
CA ILE A 125 -21.00 -14.42 -10.79
C ILE A 125 -20.58 -13.40 -9.73
N GLU A 126 -20.21 -12.19 -10.17
CA GLU A 126 -19.82 -11.10 -9.27
C GLU A 126 -20.98 -10.73 -8.33
N ARG A 127 -22.18 -10.46 -8.86
CA ARG A 127 -23.34 -10.10 -8.04
C ARG A 127 -23.67 -11.17 -7.00
N ALA A 128 -23.63 -12.45 -7.38
CA ALA A 128 -23.88 -13.55 -6.45
C ALA A 128 -22.85 -13.61 -5.30
N LEU A 129 -21.60 -13.20 -5.56
CA LEU A 129 -20.57 -13.16 -4.54
C LEU A 129 -20.69 -11.93 -3.62
N TYR A 130 -20.96 -10.75 -4.17
CA TYR A 130 -20.98 -9.49 -3.42
C TYR A 130 -22.33 -9.20 -2.74
N ASP A 131 -23.38 -9.96 -3.05
CA ASP A 131 -24.69 -9.82 -2.41
C ASP A 131 -24.59 -9.92 -0.88
N GLY A 132 -25.07 -8.90 -0.19
CA GLY A 132 -25.00 -8.79 1.27
C GLY A 132 -23.60 -8.63 1.88
N MET A 133 -22.54 -8.50 1.08
CA MET A 133 -21.16 -8.38 1.58
C MET A 133 -20.95 -7.05 2.32
N THR A 134 -20.50 -7.12 3.57
CA THR A 134 -20.14 -5.93 4.35
C THR A 134 -18.70 -5.48 4.04
N LEU A 135 -18.31 -4.28 4.49
CA LEU A 135 -16.93 -3.82 4.39
C LEU A 135 -15.94 -4.78 5.10
N PRO A 136 -16.17 -5.24 6.35
CA PRO A 136 -15.36 -6.29 6.96
C PRO A 136 -15.26 -7.56 6.11
N ASP A 137 -16.33 -7.99 5.45
CA ASP A 137 -16.31 -9.20 4.62
C ASP A 137 -15.46 -9.00 3.36
N LEU A 138 -15.54 -7.82 2.73
CA LEU A 138 -14.64 -7.47 1.62
C LEU A 138 -13.18 -7.49 2.06
N VAL A 139 -12.85 -6.87 3.20
CA VAL A 139 -11.48 -6.89 3.73
C VAL A 139 -11.03 -8.31 4.05
N GLN A 140 -11.89 -9.14 4.66
CA GLN A 140 -11.59 -10.55 4.93
C GLN A 140 -11.20 -11.28 3.64
N ARG A 141 -11.98 -11.04 2.58
CA ARG A 141 -11.74 -11.62 1.27
C ARG A 141 -10.43 -11.16 0.65
N LEU A 142 -10.13 -9.86 0.68
CA LEU A 142 -8.86 -9.31 0.19
C LEU A 142 -7.64 -9.83 0.96
N LEU A 143 -7.81 -10.31 2.20
CA LEU A 143 -6.77 -10.96 2.99
C LEU A 143 -6.61 -12.44 2.61
N GLU A 144 -7.70 -13.21 2.63
CA GLU A 144 -7.67 -14.68 2.55
C GLU A 144 -7.59 -15.27 1.14
N LYS A 145 -8.05 -14.53 0.11
CA LYS A 145 -8.14 -15.06 -1.26
C LYS A 145 -6.90 -14.76 -2.10
N ARG A 146 -5.85 -14.25 -1.47
CA ARG A 146 -4.53 -14.06 -2.08
C ARG A 146 -3.87 -15.39 -2.40
N CYS A 147 -2.96 -15.37 -3.36
CA CYS A 147 -2.00 -16.45 -3.51
C CYS A 147 -1.03 -16.43 -2.31
N ALA A 148 -0.32 -17.53 -2.06
CA ALA A 148 0.84 -17.50 -1.18
C ALA A 148 1.99 -16.70 -1.81
N SER A 149 2.24 -16.93 -3.09
CA SER A 149 3.20 -16.15 -3.89
C SER A 149 2.58 -15.76 -5.22
N PHE A 150 2.94 -14.57 -5.69
CA PHE A 150 2.48 -13.99 -6.95
C PHE A 150 3.57 -13.06 -7.49
N VAL A 151 4.23 -13.46 -8.59
CA VAL A 151 5.43 -12.76 -9.08
C VAL A 151 5.54 -12.68 -10.59
N GLY A 152 6.28 -11.66 -11.02
CA GLY A 152 6.69 -11.48 -12.41
C GLY A 152 5.56 -11.02 -13.35
N PRO A 153 5.86 -10.87 -14.64
CA PRO A 153 4.93 -10.38 -15.66
C PRO A 153 3.92 -11.41 -16.16
N LEU A 154 4.15 -12.69 -15.90
CA LEU A 154 3.28 -13.78 -16.32
C LEU A 154 2.45 -14.33 -15.17
N ASP A 155 2.34 -13.58 -14.07
CA ASP A 155 1.59 -13.98 -12.88
C ASP A 155 2.00 -15.38 -12.40
N HIS A 156 3.29 -15.62 -12.18
CA HIS A 156 3.73 -16.88 -11.58
C HIS A 156 3.18 -16.96 -10.17
N TYR A 157 2.32 -17.94 -9.92
CA TYR A 157 1.55 -18.03 -8.69
C TYR A 157 1.85 -19.31 -7.92
N LEU A 158 1.64 -19.25 -6.61
CA LEU A 158 1.48 -20.40 -5.71
C LEU A 158 0.22 -20.19 -4.90
N LEU A 159 -0.80 -21.04 -5.09
CA LEU A 159 -2.03 -21.00 -4.31
C LEU A 159 -1.82 -21.66 -2.94
N ILE A 160 -2.70 -21.35 -1.98
CA ILE A 160 -2.68 -21.92 -0.62
C ILE A 160 -2.76 -23.47 -0.62
N ASN A 161 -3.44 -24.06 -1.61
CA ASN A 161 -3.52 -25.51 -1.77
C ASN A 161 -2.29 -26.15 -2.43
N GLY A 162 -1.23 -25.38 -2.67
CA GLY A 162 0.03 -25.86 -3.26
C GLY A 162 0.07 -25.90 -4.78
N LYS A 163 -1.04 -25.59 -5.48
CA LYS A 163 -1.03 -25.48 -6.95
C LYS A 163 -0.21 -24.28 -7.39
N THR A 164 0.58 -24.45 -8.44
CA THR A 164 1.46 -23.41 -9.00
C THR A 164 1.40 -23.43 -10.52
N GLY A 165 1.66 -22.28 -11.14
CA GLY A 165 1.59 -22.10 -12.59
C GLY A 165 1.75 -20.65 -13.00
N LEU A 166 1.34 -20.33 -14.24
CA LEU A 166 1.44 -18.99 -14.83
C LEU A 166 0.06 -18.52 -15.34
N GLY A 167 -0.27 -17.25 -15.13
CA GLY A 167 -1.39 -16.55 -15.77
C GLY A 167 -2.80 -16.95 -15.29
N LYS A 168 -3.79 -16.70 -16.16
CA LYS A 168 -5.24 -17.02 -16.03
C LYS A 168 -6.07 -16.16 -15.06
N PHE A 169 -5.48 -15.16 -14.43
CA PHE A 169 -6.23 -14.25 -13.54
C PHE A 169 -7.11 -13.23 -14.28
N TYR A 170 -6.92 -13.04 -15.59
CA TYR A 170 -7.72 -12.13 -16.41
C TYR A 170 -9.19 -12.58 -16.54
N ASP A 171 -9.47 -13.88 -16.45
CA ASP A 171 -10.81 -14.43 -16.65
C ASP A 171 -11.62 -14.53 -15.34
N VAL A 172 -10.98 -14.32 -14.18
CA VAL A 172 -11.60 -14.46 -12.84
C VAL A 172 -12.75 -13.47 -12.67
N GLY A 173 -13.95 -13.95 -12.36
CA GLY A 173 -15.17 -13.15 -12.24
C GLY A 173 -15.93 -12.93 -13.55
N THR A 174 -15.41 -13.44 -14.67
CA THR A 174 -16.10 -13.48 -15.96
C THR A 174 -16.76 -14.83 -16.19
N GLU A 175 -17.57 -14.95 -17.25
CA GLU A 175 -18.17 -16.24 -17.65
C GLU A 175 -17.12 -17.28 -18.12
N GLN A 176 -15.88 -16.84 -18.37
CA GLN A 176 -14.76 -17.69 -18.78
C GLN A 176 -13.94 -18.21 -17.59
N GLU A 177 -14.31 -17.86 -16.35
CA GLU A 177 -13.58 -18.35 -15.18
C GLU A 177 -13.61 -19.88 -15.09
N GLU A 178 -12.46 -20.49 -14.81
CA GLU A 178 -12.30 -21.94 -14.70
C GLU A 178 -11.51 -22.31 -13.46
N ALA A 179 -11.81 -23.46 -12.84
CA ALA A 179 -11.07 -23.93 -11.68
C ALA A 179 -9.58 -24.18 -12.02
N PRO A 180 -8.62 -23.79 -11.17
CA PRO A 180 -8.79 -23.29 -9.79
C PRO A 180 -9.01 -21.76 -9.66
N PHE A 181 -9.19 -21.03 -10.76
CA PHE A 181 -9.31 -19.56 -10.82
C PHE A 181 -10.77 -19.11 -10.83
N LEU A 182 -11.56 -19.59 -9.88
CA LEU A 182 -12.92 -19.14 -9.69
C LEU A 182 -12.91 -17.93 -8.77
N LEU A 183 -13.74 -16.92 -9.02
CA LEU A 183 -13.81 -15.71 -8.20
C LEU A 183 -14.05 -16.05 -6.71
N LYS A 184 -14.86 -17.06 -6.39
CA LYS A 184 -15.04 -17.50 -4.99
C LYS A 184 -13.75 -18.00 -4.29
N ASP A 185 -12.75 -18.42 -5.06
CA ASP A 185 -11.55 -19.10 -4.59
C ASP A 185 -10.28 -18.22 -4.64
N VAL A 186 -10.21 -17.26 -5.57
CA VAL A 186 -9.07 -16.33 -5.73
C VAL A 186 -9.53 -14.89 -5.97
N LEU A 187 -8.60 -13.93 -5.85
CA LEU A 187 -8.87 -12.53 -6.21
C LEU A 187 -8.92 -12.35 -7.74
N SER A 188 -9.86 -11.52 -8.21
CA SER A 188 -9.81 -10.95 -9.56
C SER A 188 -8.86 -9.77 -9.65
N TYR A 189 -8.51 -9.33 -10.86
CA TYR A 189 -7.69 -8.13 -11.06
C TYR A 189 -8.29 -6.84 -10.48
N ASP A 190 -9.62 -6.72 -10.47
CA ASP A 190 -10.29 -5.59 -9.83
C ASP A 190 -10.06 -5.60 -8.30
N GLU A 191 -10.12 -6.79 -7.69
CA GLU A 191 -9.89 -6.95 -6.25
C GLU A 191 -8.42 -6.81 -5.88
N MET A 192 -7.50 -7.32 -6.71
CA MET A 192 -6.06 -7.12 -6.52
C MET A 192 -5.72 -5.61 -6.49
N LYS A 193 -6.40 -4.80 -7.31
CA LYS A 193 -6.19 -3.35 -7.38
C LYS A 193 -6.60 -2.66 -6.08
N LEU A 194 -7.71 -3.09 -5.48
CA LEU A 194 -8.12 -2.64 -4.15
C LEU A 194 -7.16 -3.12 -3.06
N SER A 195 -6.75 -4.39 -3.15
CA SER A 195 -5.83 -5.05 -2.24
C SER A 195 -4.46 -4.35 -2.18
N ALA A 196 -4.05 -3.69 -3.26
CA ALA A 196 -2.84 -2.87 -3.31
C ALA A 196 -2.85 -1.62 -2.39
N PHE A 197 -3.99 -1.32 -1.77
CA PHE A 197 -4.11 -0.29 -0.72
C PHE A 197 -4.30 -0.86 0.69
N LEU A 198 -4.34 -2.19 0.84
CA LEU A 198 -4.51 -2.88 2.12
C LEU A 198 -3.16 -3.24 2.73
N SER A 199 -2.83 -2.60 3.85
CA SER A 199 -1.60 -2.85 4.60
C SER A 199 -1.89 -3.70 5.83
N ILE A 200 -0.86 -4.38 6.37
CA ILE A 200 -0.93 -5.04 7.68
C ILE A 200 0.24 -4.53 8.51
N SER A 201 -0.03 -4.17 9.77
CA SER A 201 0.95 -3.62 10.70
C SER A 201 0.93 -4.38 12.01
N SER A 202 2.11 -4.60 12.61
CA SER A 202 2.24 -5.12 13.97
C SER A 202 3.58 -4.76 14.59
N TYR A 203 3.67 -4.87 15.91
CA TYR A 203 4.96 -5.11 16.54
C TYR A 203 5.49 -6.50 16.11
N THR A 204 6.80 -6.67 16.12
CA THR A 204 7.48 -7.94 15.82
C THR A 204 8.83 -8.02 16.53
N GLU A 205 9.34 -9.24 16.72
CA GLU A 205 10.76 -9.47 16.92
C GLU A 205 11.52 -9.15 15.62
N PHE A 206 12.69 -8.52 15.77
CA PHE A 206 13.70 -8.42 14.73
C PHE A 206 14.77 -9.49 14.98
N LEU A 207 14.92 -10.39 14.02
CA LEU A 207 15.74 -11.60 14.13
C LEU A 207 17.16 -11.39 13.62
N ASN A 208 17.32 -10.49 12.66
CA ASN A 208 18.56 -9.98 12.10
C ASN A 208 18.36 -8.52 11.66
N ASP A 209 19.34 -7.92 10.98
CA ASP A 209 19.32 -6.50 10.62
C ASP A 209 18.35 -6.16 9.46
N GLY A 210 17.72 -7.15 8.82
CA GLY A 210 16.82 -6.95 7.69
C GLY A 210 17.51 -6.79 6.34
N ASN A 211 18.81 -7.13 6.23
CA ASN A 211 19.51 -7.10 4.95
C ASN A 211 18.76 -7.89 3.86
N ARG A 212 18.70 -7.39 2.62
CA ARG A 212 17.99 -8.06 1.51
C ARG A 212 18.45 -9.49 1.20
N ARG A 213 19.65 -9.88 1.65
CA ARG A 213 20.22 -11.21 1.48
C ARG A 213 20.37 -11.96 2.81
N ASN A 214 19.60 -11.58 3.84
CA ASN A 214 19.73 -12.17 5.18
C ASN A 214 19.41 -13.68 5.23
N ALA A 215 18.60 -14.20 4.30
CA ALA A 215 18.30 -15.62 4.13
C ALA A 215 17.81 -16.35 5.41
N GLY A 216 17.26 -15.62 6.38
CA GLY A 216 16.78 -16.16 7.65
C GLY A 216 17.90 -16.52 8.62
N ILE A 217 19.10 -15.99 8.42
CA ILE A 217 20.21 -16.14 9.36
C ILE A 217 19.94 -15.26 10.59
N ILE A 218 19.93 -15.86 11.77
CA ILE A 218 19.69 -15.16 13.04
C ILE A 218 20.94 -14.38 13.44
N GLU A 219 20.78 -13.11 13.84
CA GLU A 219 21.86 -12.35 14.47
C GLU A 219 22.02 -12.79 15.92
N ASN A 220 23.17 -13.37 16.23
CA ASN A 220 23.51 -13.83 17.58
C ASN A 220 23.94 -12.66 18.47
N ASP A 221 24.64 -11.68 17.90
CA ASP A 221 25.06 -10.48 18.61
C ASP A 221 23.95 -9.42 18.57
N LYS A 222 23.08 -9.47 19.58
CA LYS A 222 21.94 -8.54 19.71
C LYS A 222 22.34 -7.07 19.89
N SER A 223 23.63 -6.75 20.08
CA SER A 223 24.09 -5.35 20.07
C SER A 223 24.10 -4.72 18.67
N LYS A 224 24.03 -5.53 17.61
CA LYS A 224 24.06 -5.07 16.21
C LYS A 224 22.70 -4.73 15.62
N ILE A 225 21.62 -5.08 16.30
CA ILE A 225 20.25 -4.86 15.84
C ILE A 225 19.38 -4.22 16.91
N GLU A 226 18.33 -3.54 16.49
CA GLU A 226 17.15 -3.42 17.34
C GLU A 226 16.48 -4.79 17.42
N THR A 227 15.93 -5.15 18.58
CA THR A 227 15.37 -6.50 18.81
C THR A 227 13.85 -6.54 18.69
N VAL A 228 13.20 -5.39 18.82
CA VAL A 228 11.75 -5.24 18.71
C VAL A 228 11.47 -3.92 18.00
N GLY A 229 10.49 -3.93 17.10
CA GLY A 229 9.98 -2.73 16.46
C GLY A 229 8.60 -3.00 15.86
N VAL A 230 8.17 -2.10 14.99
CA VAL A 230 6.95 -2.26 14.18
C VAL A 230 7.36 -2.54 12.74
N ILE A 231 6.66 -3.47 12.12
CA ILE A 231 6.75 -3.74 10.67
C ILE A 231 5.38 -3.51 10.04
N ILE A 232 5.37 -2.83 8.90
CA ILE A 232 4.19 -2.65 8.06
C ILE A 232 4.47 -3.00 6.60
N GLY A 233 3.61 -3.83 6.02
CA GLY A 233 3.65 -4.15 4.59
C GLY A 233 2.92 -3.10 3.77
N ILE A 234 3.62 -2.44 2.85
CA ILE A 234 3.06 -1.42 1.95
C ILE A 234 3.19 -1.90 0.50
N ILE A 235 2.10 -1.82 -0.26
CA ILE A 235 2.04 -2.32 -1.63
C ILE A 235 2.16 -1.16 -2.62
N GLY A 236 3.16 -1.25 -3.51
CA GLY A 236 3.38 -0.27 -4.57
C GLY A 236 2.58 -0.56 -5.84
N ALA A 237 2.62 0.38 -6.78
CA ALA A 237 1.97 0.22 -8.07
C ALA A 237 2.59 -0.91 -8.90
N ARG A 238 1.77 -1.65 -9.65
CA ARG A 238 2.18 -2.77 -10.52
C ARG A 238 1.87 -2.49 -11.98
N PHE A 239 2.91 -2.43 -12.81
CA PHE A 239 2.79 -2.19 -14.26
C PHE A 239 3.13 -3.38 -15.16
N GLN A 240 3.43 -4.54 -14.57
CA GLN A 240 3.74 -5.76 -15.33
C GLN A 240 2.50 -6.48 -15.87
N ALA A 241 1.30 -6.16 -15.36
CA ALA A 241 0.04 -6.64 -15.89
C ALA A 241 -0.62 -5.51 -16.71
N ARG A 242 -0.73 -5.70 -18.02
CA ARG A 242 -1.25 -4.68 -18.94
C ARG A 242 -2.76 -4.55 -18.80
N GLU A 243 -3.24 -3.32 -18.91
CA GLU A 243 -4.66 -2.94 -18.95
C GLU A 243 -5.49 -3.26 -17.69
N VAL A 244 -4.82 -3.62 -16.59
CA VAL A 244 -5.42 -3.93 -15.29
C VAL A 244 -4.65 -3.23 -14.16
N MET A 245 -5.19 -3.22 -12.95
CA MET A 245 -4.51 -2.62 -11.79
C MET A 245 -4.20 -1.13 -12.01
N ASP A 246 -3.02 -0.67 -11.56
CA ASP A 246 -2.55 0.70 -11.69
C ASP A 246 -2.35 1.13 -13.16
N TRP A 247 -2.20 0.18 -14.10
CA TRP A 247 -2.11 0.49 -15.53
C TRP A 247 -3.35 1.25 -16.03
N GLN A 248 -4.54 0.90 -15.50
CA GLN A 248 -5.81 1.51 -15.91
C GLN A 248 -5.89 3.01 -15.60
N ASP A 249 -5.13 3.49 -14.60
CA ASP A 249 -5.23 4.86 -14.10
C ASP A 249 -4.01 5.72 -14.45
N ILE A 250 -2.85 5.10 -14.67
CA ILE A 250 -1.56 5.82 -14.81
C ILE A 250 -1.02 5.71 -16.24
N ILE A 251 -1.27 4.61 -16.95
CA ILE A 251 -0.82 4.45 -18.34
C ILE A 251 -1.95 4.84 -19.29
N ILE A 252 -1.65 5.77 -20.19
CA ILE A 252 -2.56 6.19 -21.26
C ILE A 252 -2.18 5.44 -22.53
N ALA A 253 -3.08 4.59 -23.04
CA ALA A 253 -2.82 3.70 -24.17
C ALA A 253 -3.95 3.73 -25.21
N GLU A 254 -3.58 3.63 -26.49
CA GLU A 254 -4.48 3.74 -27.67
C GLU A 254 -5.70 2.80 -27.62
N LYS A 255 -5.53 1.59 -27.10
CA LYS A 255 -6.62 0.60 -27.02
C LYS A 255 -7.42 0.65 -25.72
N GLN A 256 -6.89 1.29 -24.68
CA GLN A 256 -7.50 1.36 -23.35
C GLN A 256 -8.27 2.66 -23.18
N ASN A 257 -7.61 3.80 -23.40
CA ASN A 257 -8.09 5.13 -23.04
C ASN A 257 -8.98 5.70 -24.15
N ILE A 258 -10.11 5.04 -24.39
CA ILE A 258 -11.11 5.39 -25.40
C ILE A 258 -12.51 5.48 -24.78
N LYS A 259 -13.41 6.23 -25.42
CA LYS A 259 -14.77 6.45 -24.92
C LYS A 259 -15.55 5.14 -24.78
N GLU A 260 -15.34 4.19 -25.67
CA GLU A 260 -15.99 2.86 -25.67
C GLU A 260 -15.63 2.03 -24.44
N ARG A 261 -14.48 2.28 -23.81
CA ARG A 261 -14.04 1.65 -22.56
C ARG A 261 -14.31 2.50 -21.32
N GLY A 262 -15.19 3.50 -21.44
CA GLY A 262 -15.63 4.33 -20.32
C GLY A 262 -14.70 5.49 -19.95
N TYR A 263 -13.62 5.72 -20.69
CA TYR A 263 -12.68 6.82 -20.40
C TYR A 263 -13.19 8.17 -20.89
N GLY A 264 -12.71 9.26 -20.25
CA GLY A 264 -12.93 10.64 -20.70
C GLY A 264 -14.32 11.21 -20.43
N PHE A 265 -15.15 10.55 -19.61
CA PHE A 265 -16.43 11.10 -19.15
C PHE A 265 -16.25 11.99 -17.92
N THR A 266 -16.95 13.10 -17.87
CA THR A 266 -17.04 13.96 -16.70
C THR A 266 -17.93 13.33 -15.63
N MET A 267 -17.79 13.78 -14.38
CA MET A 267 -18.66 13.33 -13.28
C MET A 267 -20.14 13.59 -13.54
N LEU A 268 -20.48 14.66 -14.27
CA LEU A 268 -21.86 14.98 -14.61
C LEU A 268 -22.41 14.00 -15.66
N GLU A 269 -21.63 13.68 -16.69
CA GLU A 269 -22.02 12.71 -17.72
C GLU A 269 -22.15 11.29 -17.14
N ALA A 270 -21.35 10.94 -16.13
CA ALA A 270 -21.37 9.62 -15.51
C ALA A 270 -22.50 9.41 -14.48
N LYS A 271 -23.16 10.48 -14.00
CA LYS A 271 -24.04 10.45 -12.82
C LYS A 271 -25.18 9.43 -12.91
N ASP A 272 -25.78 9.28 -14.10
CA ASP A 272 -26.95 8.43 -14.34
C ASP A 272 -26.68 7.35 -15.40
N THR A 273 -25.41 6.99 -15.58
CA THR A 273 -25.00 6.00 -16.58
C THR A 273 -25.59 4.61 -16.29
N GLN A 274 -25.88 3.87 -17.36
CA GLN A 274 -26.18 2.43 -17.32
C GLN A 274 -24.99 1.59 -17.79
N SER A 275 -23.88 2.22 -18.16
CA SER A 275 -22.67 1.52 -18.61
C SER A 275 -21.80 1.13 -17.41
N ARG A 276 -21.50 -0.17 -17.31
CA ARG A 276 -20.55 -0.72 -16.34
C ARG A 276 -19.20 -0.01 -16.39
N ASP A 277 -18.64 0.17 -17.59
CA ASP A 277 -17.28 0.70 -17.74
C ASP A 277 -17.21 2.19 -17.38
N ILE A 278 -18.24 2.97 -17.73
CA ILE A 278 -18.32 4.39 -17.34
C ILE A 278 -18.42 4.52 -15.81
N ASP A 279 -19.25 3.70 -15.17
CA ASP A 279 -19.40 3.71 -13.70
C ASP A 279 -18.11 3.28 -13.00
N TYR A 280 -17.47 2.21 -13.47
CA TYR A 280 -16.20 1.72 -12.96
C TYR A 280 -15.10 2.79 -13.04
N ARG A 281 -14.97 3.47 -14.19
CA ARG A 281 -14.03 4.60 -14.35
C ARG A 281 -14.43 5.80 -13.48
N SER A 282 -15.72 6.12 -13.34
CA SER A 282 -16.19 7.21 -12.47
C SER A 282 -15.83 6.99 -11.00
N MET A 283 -15.87 5.74 -10.52
CA MET A 283 -15.43 5.39 -9.17
C MET A 283 -13.95 5.77 -8.95
N TRP A 284 -13.05 5.37 -9.87
CA TRP A 284 -11.61 5.66 -9.76
C TRP A 284 -11.27 7.15 -9.95
N THR A 285 -11.92 7.82 -10.89
CA THR A 285 -11.72 9.27 -11.11
C THR A 285 -12.20 10.09 -9.91
N ARG A 286 -13.26 9.66 -9.22
CA ARG A 286 -13.71 10.25 -7.94
C ARG A 286 -12.71 9.98 -6.82
N PHE A 287 -12.18 8.76 -6.71
CA PHE A 287 -11.18 8.41 -5.69
C PHE A 287 -9.91 9.26 -5.81
N TYR A 288 -9.39 9.43 -7.04
CA TYR A 288 -8.21 10.26 -7.30
C TYR A 288 -8.50 11.74 -7.47
N GLU A 289 -9.78 12.14 -7.49
CA GLU A 289 -10.21 13.51 -7.83
C GLU A 289 -9.51 14.00 -9.12
N GLN A 290 -9.49 13.14 -10.14
CA GLN A 290 -8.84 13.40 -11.42
C GLN A 290 -9.66 12.80 -12.55
N GLN A 291 -9.94 13.60 -13.58
CA GLN A 291 -10.60 13.10 -14.78
C GLN A 291 -9.67 12.21 -15.60
N ASP A 292 -10.22 11.13 -16.14
CA ASP A 292 -9.57 10.27 -17.11
C ASP A 292 -9.29 11.00 -18.43
N LEU A 293 -8.20 10.63 -19.08
CA LEU A 293 -7.78 11.18 -20.37
C LEU A 293 -8.07 10.19 -21.50
N LEU A 294 -8.47 10.73 -22.66
CA LEU A 294 -8.55 9.97 -23.90
C LEU A 294 -7.20 10.00 -24.61
N TYR A 295 -6.82 8.87 -25.19
CA TYR A 295 -5.57 8.73 -25.93
C TYR A 295 -5.49 9.68 -27.14
N GLU A 296 -6.59 9.86 -27.87
CA GLU A 296 -6.65 10.76 -29.03
C GLU A 296 -6.38 12.24 -28.68
N ASN A 297 -6.59 12.62 -27.42
CA ASN A 297 -6.32 13.97 -26.92
C ASN A 297 -4.87 14.13 -26.45
N MET A 298 -4.08 13.05 -26.42
CA MET A 298 -2.67 13.09 -26.07
C MET A 298 -1.88 13.74 -27.20
N ARG A 299 -1.07 14.73 -26.83
CA ARG A 299 -0.14 15.36 -27.77
C ARG A 299 1.14 14.54 -27.80
N ALA A 300 1.72 14.37 -29.00
CA ALA A 300 2.95 13.60 -29.21
C ALA A 300 4.21 14.34 -28.70
N GLN A 301 4.20 14.81 -27.45
CA GLN A 301 5.34 15.49 -26.83
C GLN A 301 5.40 15.19 -25.33
N ASP A 302 6.60 14.98 -24.83
CA ASP A 302 6.85 14.93 -23.39
C ASP A 302 6.50 16.27 -22.73
N SER A 303 5.82 16.18 -21.60
CA SER A 303 5.55 17.31 -20.72
C SER A 303 5.95 16.96 -19.28
N PRO A 304 5.97 17.93 -18.36
CA PRO A 304 6.22 17.63 -16.96
C PRO A 304 5.27 16.56 -16.40
N ARG A 305 4.00 16.55 -16.84
CA ARG A 305 3.00 15.57 -16.41
C ARG A 305 3.09 14.26 -17.20
N PHE A 306 3.23 14.32 -18.52
CA PHE A 306 3.16 13.13 -19.37
C PHE A 306 4.52 12.75 -19.94
N TYR A 307 4.93 11.50 -19.69
CA TYR A 307 6.15 10.95 -20.24
C TYR A 307 5.85 9.89 -21.30
N ASN A 308 6.33 10.08 -22.52
CA ASN A 308 6.22 9.10 -23.60
C ASN A 308 7.21 7.94 -23.35
N ILE A 309 6.68 6.74 -23.12
CA ILE A 309 7.51 5.57 -22.84
C ILE A 309 8.24 5.13 -24.12
N PRO A 310 9.59 5.14 -24.15
CA PRO A 310 10.36 4.86 -25.36
C PRO A 310 10.00 3.52 -26.00
N ASN A 311 9.98 3.49 -27.33
CA ASN A 311 9.64 2.31 -28.14
C ASN A 311 8.22 1.76 -27.92
N THR A 312 7.30 2.57 -27.38
CA THR A 312 5.90 2.21 -27.23
C THR A 312 4.99 3.36 -27.71
N LYS A 313 3.68 3.12 -27.70
CA LYS A 313 2.65 4.15 -27.88
C LYS A 313 1.98 4.49 -26.53
N PHE A 314 2.72 4.40 -25.43
CA PHE A 314 2.17 4.58 -24.09
C PHE A 314 2.68 5.86 -23.46
N TYR A 315 1.79 6.58 -22.80
CA TYR A 315 2.16 7.72 -21.97
C TYR A 315 2.02 7.35 -20.50
N PHE A 316 3.02 7.70 -19.70
CA PHE A 316 3.01 7.59 -18.25
C PHE A 316 2.57 8.92 -17.65
N ASP A 317 1.49 8.92 -16.86
CA ASP A 317 1.00 10.11 -16.16
C ASP A 317 1.67 10.26 -14.78
N ASN A 318 2.65 11.16 -14.70
CA ASN A 318 3.38 11.45 -13.47
C ASN A 318 2.43 11.92 -12.35
N LEU A 319 1.38 12.69 -12.65
CA LEU A 319 0.43 13.18 -11.64
C LEU A 319 -0.34 12.01 -11.01
N MET A 320 -0.84 11.08 -11.83
CA MET A 320 -1.58 9.93 -11.33
C MET A 320 -0.69 8.99 -10.50
N MET A 321 0.57 8.82 -10.88
CA MET A 321 1.55 8.08 -10.07
C MET A 321 1.77 8.75 -8.70
N LYS A 322 1.88 10.09 -8.63
CA LYS A 322 1.98 10.81 -7.35
C LYS A 322 0.74 10.55 -6.49
N LYS A 323 -0.46 10.70 -7.04
CA LYS A 323 -1.72 10.47 -6.31
C LYS A 323 -1.82 9.02 -5.80
N ARG A 324 -1.43 8.04 -6.61
CA ARG A 324 -1.36 6.63 -6.18
C ARG A 324 -0.41 6.41 -5.00
N ASN A 325 0.78 7.01 -5.04
CA ASN A 325 1.77 6.90 -3.97
C ASN A 325 1.34 7.63 -2.69
N ALA A 326 0.72 8.81 -2.82
CA ALA A 326 0.30 9.65 -1.70
C ALA A 326 -0.54 8.88 -0.67
N ILE A 327 -1.49 8.05 -1.13
CA ILE A 327 -2.36 7.26 -0.25
C ILE A 327 -1.57 6.21 0.56
N SER A 328 -0.60 5.55 -0.06
CA SER A 328 0.26 4.58 0.63
C SER A 328 1.19 5.28 1.64
N PHE A 329 1.68 6.47 1.31
CA PHE A 329 2.56 7.24 2.19
C PHE A 329 1.81 7.80 3.39
N ASP A 330 0.59 8.34 3.19
CA ASP A 330 -0.26 8.79 4.28
C ASP A 330 -0.58 7.65 5.24
N THR A 331 -0.90 6.47 4.71
CA THR A 331 -1.15 5.26 5.52
C THR A 331 0.07 4.93 6.38
N LEU A 332 1.27 4.92 5.79
CA LEU A 332 2.52 4.63 6.51
C LEU A 332 2.82 5.69 7.59
N LEU A 333 2.72 6.97 7.26
CA LEU A 333 3.05 8.07 8.16
C LEU A 333 2.07 8.13 9.35
N LEU A 334 0.77 8.01 9.10
CA LEU A 334 -0.25 8.04 10.16
C LEU A 334 -0.15 6.82 11.08
N GLU A 335 0.12 5.63 10.53
CA GLU A 335 0.35 4.42 11.31
C GLU A 335 1.61 4.53 12.15
N ALA A 336 2.74 4.94 11.57
CA ALA A 336 4.00 5.12 12.28
C ALA A 336 3.83 6.12 13.44
N ASN A 337 3.19 7.26 13.19
CA ASN A 337 2.90 8.25 14.22
C ASN A 337 2.02 7.68 15.35
N THR A 338 0.96 6.95 15.00
CA THR A 338 0.06 6.33 15.99
C THR A 338 0.77 5.27 16.83
N ARG A 339 1.66 4.48 16.23
CA ARG A 339 2.48 3.50 16.95
C ARG A 339 3.47 4.17 17.91
N GLY A 340 4.10 5.27 17.48
CA GLY A 340 4.95 6.09 18.33
C GLY A 340 4.19 6.66 19.54
N ALA A 341 3.01 7.24 19.30
CA ALA A 341 2.14 7.74 20.36
C ALA A 341 1.74 6.64 21.36
N ALA A 342 1.30 5.48 20.86
CA ALA A 342 0.91 4.35 21.71
C ALA A 342 2.08 3.77 22.52
N ALA A 343 3.32 3.90 22.02
CA ALA A 343 4.53 3.44 22.70
C ALA A 343 5.13 4.49 23.65
N ASP A 344 4.60 5.71 23.68
CA ASP A 344 5.22 6.88 24.29
C ASP A 344 6.68 7.08 23.82
N LYS A 345 6.89 6.97 22.50
CA LYS A 345 8.22 7.07 21.87
C LYS A 345 8.20 7.95 20.63
N GLN A 346 9.35 8.54 20.35
CA GLN A 346 9.65 9.08 19.04
C GLN A 346 10.01 7.93 18.08
N VAL A 347 9.64 8.10 16.81
CA VAL A 347 9.79 7.08 15.77
C VAL A 347 10.98 7.37 14.88
N TYR A 348 11.71 6.29 14.60
CA TYR A 348 12.66 6.18 13.51
C TYR A 348 12.01 5.38 12.38
N LEU A 349 11.49 6.07 11.37
CA LEU A 349 10.79 5.45 10.24
C LEU A 349 11.79 5.06 9.15
N HIS A 350 11.89 3.77 8.86
CA HIS A 350 12.68 3.24 7.75
C HIS A 350 11.79 3.02 6.52
N VAL A 351 12.16 3.67 5.41
CA VAL A 351 11.40 3.68 4.16
C VAL A 351 12.23 3.06 3.04
N VAL A 352 11.63 2.09 2.35
CA VAL A 352 12.17 1.53 1.10
C VAL A 352 11.23 1.83 -0.07
N GLY A 353 11.76 1.76 -1.29
CA GLY A 353 10.96 1.87 -2.50
C GLY A 353 9.90 0.77 -2.64
N ILE A 354 8.62 1.15 -2.73
CA ILE A 354 7.49 0.26 -3.04
C ILE A 354 7.15 0.34 -4.54
N GLY A 355 6.99 -0.80 -5.22
CA GLY A 355 6.68 -0.83 -6.67
C GLY A 355 7.80 -0.28 -7.58
N LEU A 356 8.95 0.09 -7.01
CA LEU A 356 10.13 0.56 -7.75
C LEU A 356 11.01 -0.60 -8.22
N GLY A 357 10.70 -1.86 -7.90
CA GLY A 357 11.47 -3.02 -8.37
C GLY A 357 11.08 -3.46 -9.77
N ALA A 358 10.85 -4.76 -9.93
CA ALA A 358 10.36 -5.37 -11.16
C ALA A 358 9.01 -4.80 -11.64
N TRP A 359 8.28 -4.08 -10.79
CA TRP A 359 6.96 -3.55 -11.09
C TRP A 359 6.96 -2.16 -11.73
N ARG A 360 8.11 -1.47 -11.78
CA ARG A 360 8.20 -0.11 -12.35
C ARG A 360 7.84 -0.10 -13.84
N ALA A 361 7.19 0.96 -14.29
CA ALA A 361 6.98 1.29 -15.70
C ALA A 361 8.15 2.14 -16.26
N VAL A 362 8.63 3.12 -15.49
CA VAL A 362 9.62 4.11 -15.96
C VAL A 362 10.68 4.38 -14.89
N ILE A 363 11.89 4.77 -15.33
CA ILE A 363 13.06 4.88 -14.44
C ILE A 363 12.94 6.04 -13.44
N HIS A 364 12.30 7.16 -13.83
CA HIS A 364 12.16 8.34 -12.97
C HIS A 364 11.08 8.21 -11.89
N GLN A 365 10.43 7.05 -11.75
CA GLN A 365 9.55 6.77 -10.61
C GLN A 365 10.26 6.93 -9.26
N ASP A 366 11.57 6.68 -9.19
CA ASP A 366 12.36 6.89 -7.96
C ASP A 366 12.34 8.36 -7.51
N LYS A 367 12.42 9.30 -8.46
CA LYS A 367 12.33 10.74 -8.19
C LYS A 367 10.90 11.15 -7.81
N LEU A 368 9.90 10.65 -8.53
CA LEU A 368 8.49 10.92 -8.21
C LEU A 368 8.12 10.40 -6.83
N PHE A 369 8.66 9.24 -6.44
CA PHE A 369 8.49 8.66 -5.12
C PHE A 369 8.96 9.62 -4.04
N LEU A 370 10.23 10.02 -4.06
CA LEU A 370 10.81 10.89 -3.03
C LEU A 370 10.14 12.27 -3.02
N GLN A 371 9.87 12.84 -4.19
CA GLN A 371 9.15 14.12 -4.28
C GLN A 371 7.77 14.01 -3.64
N THR A 372 6.99 12.99 -3.98
CA THR A 372 5.64 12.78 -3.42
C THR A 372 5.73 12.54 -1.91
N PHE A 373 6.70 11.76 -1.44
CA PHE A 373 6.86 11.50 -0.01
C PHE A 373 7.19 12.79 0.75
N GLY A 374 8.05 13.65 0.21
CA GLY A 374 8.32 14.98 0.77
C GLY A 374 7.06 15.83 0.84
N GLU A 375 6.27 15.89 -0.24
CA GLU A 375 5.00 16.62 -0.25
C GLU A 375 4.01 16.08 0.81
N ARG A 376 3.96 14.76 1.04
CA ARG A 376 3.10 14.16 2.08
C ARG A 376 3.61 14.44 3.47
N LEU A 377 4.93 14.37 3.69
CA LEU A 377 5.55 14.73 4.96
C LEU A 377 5.24 16.17 5.34
N ASP A 378 5.38 17.11 4.41
CA ASP A 378 5.10 18.54 4.65
C ASP A 378 3.61 18.79 4.93
N GLU A 379 2.71 18.24 4.10
CA GLU A 379 1.26 18.41 4.27
C GLU A 379 0.74 17.83 5.61
N LEU A 380 1.30 16.69 6.04
CA LEU A 380 0.94 16.03 7.29
C LEU A 380 1.78 16.46 8.49
N LEU A 381 2.85 17.24 8.32
CA LEU A 381 3.80 17.62 9.39
C LEU A 381 3.13 18.07 10.70
N PRO A 382 2.03 18.86 10.69
CA PRO A 382 1.33 19.25 11.92
C PRO A 382 0.70 18.10 12.72
N ARG A 383 0.52 16.93 12.09
CA ARG A 383 -0.04 15.71 12.71
C ARG A 383 1.03 14.70 13.12
N LEU A 384 2.23 14.78 12.56
CA LEU A 384 3.29 13.77 12.71
C LEU A 384 4.19 14.04 13.93
N ILE A 385 3.60 14.31 15.10
CA ILE A 385 4.32 14.73 16.33
C ILE A 385 5.17 13.63 17.01
N ASN A 386 5.02 12.38 16.58
CA ASN A 386 5.77 11.24 17.11
C ASN A 386 6.81 10.70 16.14
N ILE A 387 7.06 11.35 14.99
CA ILE A 387 8.08 10.92 14.02
C ILE A 387 9.26 11.89 14.05
N SER A 388 10.38 11.48 14.63
CA SER A 388 11.58 12.32 14.66
C SER A 388 12.53 12.08 13.48
N VAL A 389 12.49 10.90 12.87
CA VAL A 389 13.39 10.55 11.76
C VAL A 389 12.64 9.81 10.67
N VAL A 390 12.92 10.17 9.42
CA VAL A 390 12.56 9.38 8.24
C VAL A 390 13.83 9.07 7.45
N HIS A 391 14.12 7.78 7.28
CA HIS A 391 15.30 7.28 6.60
C HIS A 391 14.91 6.52 5.34
N PHE A 392 15.22 7.09 4.18
CA PHE A 392 15.01 6.49 2.87
C PHE A 392 16.23 5.67 2.44
N SER A 393 16.05 4.35 2.29
CA SER A 393 17.10 3.44 1.81
C SER A 393 16.82 2.90 0.41
N TYR A 394 17.88 2.56 -0.31
CA TYR A 394 17.90 2.10 -1.71
C TYR A 394 17.51 3.17 -2.75
N PHE A 395 17.76 4.45 -2.43
CA PHE A 395 17.64 5.54 -3.39
C PHE A 395 19.02 6.09 -3.75
N ASN A 396 19.30 6.23 -5.05
CA ASN A 396 20.59 6.73 -5.56
C ASN A 396 20.55 8.26 -5.72
N MET A 397 20.18 8.98 -4.65
CA MET A 397 20.04 10.44 -4.62
C MET A 397 20.39 10.93 -3.20
N THR A 398 20.90 12.15 -3.06
CA THR A 398 21.15 12.77 -1.73
C THR A 398 20.16 13.88 -1.40
N ALA A 399 19.36 14.33 -2.37
CA ALA A 399 18.29 15.29 -2.18
C ALA A 399 17.21 15.14 -3.27
N CYS A 400 15.95 15.42 -2.95
CA CYS A 400 14.84 15.48 -3.88
C CYS A 400 13.70 16.34 -3.34
N GLY A 401 13.39 17.46 -4.01
CA GLY A 401 12.37 18.39 -3.53
C GLY A 401 12.81 19.02 -2.21
N ILE A 402 11.99 18.87 -1.17
CA ILE A 402 12.28 19.36 0.19
C ILE A 402 13.10 18.36 1.03
N LEU A 403 13.37 17.17 0.50
CA LEU A 403 14.13 16.14 1.20
C LEU A 403 15.62 16.31 0.90
N GLU A 404 16.43 16.38 1.94
CA GLU A 404 17.89 16.47 1.87
C GLU A 404 18.51 15.54 2.92
N ASP A 405 19.52 14.75 2.53
CA ASP A 405 20.23 13.86 3.45
C ASP A 405 20.93 14.66 4.56
N GLY A 406 20.60 14.35 5.81
CA GLY A 406 21.05 15.11 6.99
C GLY A 406 20.24 16.38 7.27
N GLY A 407 19.30 16.74 6.41
CA GLY A 407 18.42 17.90 6.58
C GLY A 407 17.32 17.67 7.63
N VAL A 408 16.63 18.76 8.01
CA VAL A 408 15.50 18.74 8.94
C VAL A 408 14.33 19.47 8.33
N LEU A 409 13.15 18.83 8.30
CA LEU A 409 11.88 19.49 8.04
C LEU A 409 11.42 20.16 9.33
N GLU A 410 11.73 21.45 9.48
CA GLU A 410 11.46 22.21 10.70
C GLU A 410 9.96 22.38 10.97
N SER A 411 9.57 22.25 12.23
CA SER A 411 8.21 22.54 12.69
C SER A 411 8.23 22.96 14.15
N THR A 412 7.72 24.16 14.42
CA THR A 412 7.61 24.70 15.77
C THR A 412 6.59 23.96 16.64
N SER A 413 5.67 23.21 16.04
CA SER A 413 4.71 22.36 16.76
C SER A 413 5.22 20.94 17.00
N HIS A 414 6.36 20.55 16.41
CA HIS A 414 6.94 19.21 16.60
C HIS A 414 7.82 19.19 17.86
N PRO A 415 7.68 18.20 18.77
CA PRO A 415 8.42 18.17 20.04
C PRO A 415 9.94 18.06 19.88
N ALA A 416 10.42 17.54 18.74
CA ALA A 416 11.84 17.49 18.39
C ALA A 416 12.32 18.67 17.51
N GLY A 417 11.48 19.70 17.31
CA GLY A 417 11.77 20.85 16.43
C GLY A 417 11.59 20.58 14.93
N GLY A 418 11.39 19.32 14.54
CA GLY A 418 11.14 18.92 13.15
C GLY A 418 11.36 17.42 12.95
N ILE A 419 11.44 17.02 11.68
CA ILE A 419 11.73 15.64 11.25
C ILE A 419 13.09 15.60 10.55
N LYS A 420 14.05 14.84 11.09
CA LYS A 420 15.36 14.62 10.46
C LYS A 420 15.23 13.65 9.28
N ILE A 421 15.83 13.99 8.16
CA ILE A 421 15.77 13.22 6.91
C ILE A 421 17.12 12.57 6.64
N PHE A 422 17.11 11.29 6.29
CA PHE A 422 18.26 10.59 5.74
C PHE A 422 17.91 9.98 4.38
N ILE A 423 18.80 10.11 3.42
CA ILE A 423 18.73 9.44 2.12
C ILE A 423 20.04 8.68 1.92
N SER A 424 20.15 7.58 2.65
CA SER A 424 21.31 6.70 2.60
C SER A 424 20.91 5.24 2.85
N ASN A 425 21.82 4.31 2.60
CA ASN A 425 21.53 2.89 2.79
C ASN A 425 21.76 2.50 4.25
N ARG A 426 20.72 1.97 4.88
CA ARG A 426 20.74 1.32 6.19
C ARG A 426 19.87 0.06 6.12
N ASN A 427 20.29 -1.00 6.82
CA ASN A 427 19.42 -2.18 6.96
C ASN A 427 18.29 -1.86 7.98
N PRO A 428 17.04 -2.28 7.72
CA PRO A 428 15.86 -1.84 8.47
C PRO A 428 15.97 -1.94 10.00
N ALA A 429 16.46 -3.07 10.51
CA ALA A 429 16.57 -3.38 11.93
C ALA A 429 17.99 -3.22 12.50
N GLN A 430 18.92 -2.63 11.74
CA GLN A 430 20.27 -2.32 12.23
C GLN A 430 20.20 -1.51 13.54
N LYS A 431 21.12 -1.73 14.49
CA LYS A 431 21.15 -0.97 15.74
C LYS A 431 21.15 0.53 15.47
N LEU A 432 20.31 1.28 16.17
CA LEU A 432 20.30 2.72 16.07
C LEU A 432 21.55 3.32 16.71
N GLU A 433 22.06 4.39 16.09
CA GLU A 433 23.14 5.20 16.66
C GLU A 433 22.72 5.80 18.00
N ALA A 434 23.70 6.15 18.84
CA ALA A 434 23.45 6.67 20.19
C ALA A 434 22.53 7.91 20.20
N GLU A 435 22.56 8.74 19.15
CA GLU A 435 21.68 9.92 19.02
C GLU A 435 20.18 9.53 18.89
N PHE A 436 19.88 8.34 18.38
CA PHE A 436 18.52 7.84 18.17
C PHE A 436 18.14 6.71 19.12
N GLN A 437 18.94 6.51 20.18
CA GLN A 437 18.65 5.49 21.18
C GLN A 437 17.24 5.68 21.76
N ASN A 438 16.57 4.57 22.08
CA ASN A 438 15.21 4.51 22.64
C ASN A 438 14.07 4.89 21.68
N MET A 439 14.35 5.34 20.45
CA MET A 439 13.31 5.51 19.44
C MET A 439 12.66 4.18 19.08
N LEU A 440 11.38 4.22 18.70
CA LEU A 440 10.70 3.06 18.12
C LEU A 440 11.08 2.97 16.64
N VAL A 441 11.71 1.87 16.23
CA VAL A 441 11.90 1.57 14.81
C VAL A 441 10.56 1.12 14.22
N VAL A 442 10.14 1.81 13.16
CA VAL A 442 9.05 1.39 12.28
C VAL A 442 9.66 1.11 10.92
N GLU A 443 9.68 -0.15 10.50
CA GLU A 443 10.13 -0.54 9.17
C GLU A 443 8.95 -0.73 8.22
N SER A 444 9.09 -0.22 7.00
CA SER A 444 8.20 -0.55 5.89
C SER A 444 8.90 -1.54 4.95
N TYR A 445 8.14 -2.51 4.44
CA TYR A 445 8.61 -3.38 3.36
C TYR A 445 7.65 -3.33 2.17
N ALA A 446 8.20 -3.52 0.97
CA ALA A 446 7.40 -3.65 -0.24
C ALA A 446 6.71 -5.00 -0.24
N TRP A 447 5.38 -4.99 -0.39
CA TRP A 447 4.53 -6.19 -0.47
C TRP A 447 3.72 -6.24 -1.77
N ASP A 448 3.05 -7.36 -2.05
CA ASP A 448 2.26 -7.65 -3.26
C ASP A 448 0.75 -7.74 -2.97
N GLY A 449 -0.05 -7.17 -3.89
CA GLY A 449 -1.52 -7.12 -3.78
C GLY A 449 -2.24 -8.46 -3.87
N ASN A 450 -1.57 -9.52 -4.34
CA ASN A 450 -2.11 -10.86 -4.48
C ASN A 450 -1.20 -11.95 -3.89
N ALA A 451 -0.29 -11.60 -2.96
CA ALA A 451 0.51 -12.57 -2.22
C ALA A 451 0.30 -12.48 -0.71
N LEU A 452 0.55 -13.58 0.00
CA LEU A 452 0.73 -13.56 1.46
C LEU A 452 2.02 -12.80 1.82
N PRO A 453 2.16 -12.34 3.08
CA PRO A 453 3.40 -11.73 3.55
C PRO A 453 4.60 -12.66 3.28
N GLY A 454 5.64 -12.11 2.68
CA GLY A 454 6.86 -12.84 2.31
C GLY A 454 6.94 -13.29 0.85
N ASN A 455 5.81 -13.34 0.12
CA ASN A 455 5.73 -13.63 -1.32
C ASN A 455 6.67 -14.78 -1.78
N GLU A 456 7.83 -14.48 -2.38
CA GLU A 456 8.83 -15.47 -2.84
C GLU A 456 9.35 -16.41 -1.74
N PHE A 457 9.22 -16.01 -0.47
CA PHE A 457 9.49 -16.86 0.70
C PHE A 457 8.79 -18.22 0.61
N TRP A 458 7.53 -18.23 0.13
CA TRP A 458 6.72 -19.45 0.04
C TRP A 458 7.18 -20.40 -1.07
N HIS A 459 8.02 -19.93 -2.01
CA HIS A 459 8.74 -20.76 -2.97
C HIS A 459 10.13 -21.20 -2.47
N GLY A 460 10.51 -20.83 -1.24
CA GLY A 460 11.85 -21.07 -0.70
C GLY A 460 12.93 -20.14 -1.26
N SER A 461 12.55 -19.05 -1.93
CA SER A 461 13.50 -18.07 -2.47
C SER A 461 13.67 -16.92 -1.49
N LEU A 462 14.76 -16.96 -0.72
CA LEU A 462 14.91 -16.15 0.51
C LEU A 462 15.68 -14.83 0.32
N THR A 463 16.19 -14.55 -0.89
CA THR A 463 17.13 -13.43 -1.12
C THR A 463 16.83 -12.62 -2.39
N THR A 464 15.62 -12.74 -2.95
CA THR A 464 15.28 -12.17 -4.27
C THR A 464 14.75 -10.74 -4.21
N SER A 465 14.07 -10.36 -3.14
CA SER A 465 13.39 -9.08 -3.02
C SER A 465 13.26 -8.63 -1.55
N GLY A 466 12.54 -7.54 -1.30
CA GLY A 466 12.25 -7.07 0.05
C GLY A 466 11.27 -7.97 0.81
N ASP A 467 10.35 -8.63 0.10
CA ASP A 467 9.36 -9.55 0.67
C ASP A 467 9.99 -10.71 1.48
N PRO A 468 10.84 -11.58 0.88
CA PRO A 468 11.46 -12.65 1.63
C PRO A 468 12.46 -12.13 2.66
N ALA A 469 13.07 -10.97 2.44
CA ALA A 469 13.97 -10.36 3.40
C ALA A 469 13.23 -10.00 4.70
N ALA A 470 12.07 -9.34 4.59
CA ALA A 470 11.21 -9.01 5.73
C ALA A 470 10.66 -10.28 6.40
N ALA A 471 10.23 -11.27 5.61
CA ALA A 471 9.78 -12.57 6.13
C ALA A 471 10.86 -13.32 6.91
N CYS A 472 12.12 -13.17 6.51
CA CYS A 472 13.25 -13.84 7.13
C CYS A 472 13.85 -13.07 8.32
N SER A 473 13.64 -11.76 8.40
CA SER A 473 14.13 -10.91 9.48
C SER A 473 13.12 -10.68 10.60
N THR A 474 11.87 -11.08 10.42
CA THR A 474 10.75 -10.83 11.36
C THR A 474 9.85 -12.06 11.50
N LEU A 475 8.70 -11.91 12.17
CA LEU A 475 7.69 -12.98 12.33
C LEU A 475 6.46 -12.81 11.41
N ILE A 476 6.52 -11.97 10.37
CA ILE A 476 5.33 -11.60 9.56
C ILE A 476 4.67 -12.78 8.83
N THR A 477 5.41 -13.87 8.55
CA THR A 477 4.88 -15.06 7.87
C THR A 477 3.83 -15.79 8.70
N GLU A 478 3.80 -15.53 10.01
CA GLU A 478 2.77 -16.01 10.93
C GLU A 478 1.91 -14.86 11.47
N LEU A 479 2.52 -13.75 11.91
CA LEU A 479 1.79 -12.62 12.53
C LEU A 479 0.87 -11.92 11.55
N HIS A 480 1.30 -11.68 10.31
CA HIS A 480 0.51 -10.98 9.28
C HIS A 480 -0.29 -11.96 8.39
N ASN A 481 -0.23 -13.26 8.65
CA ASN A 481 -0.88 -14.26 7.82
C ASN A 481 -2.34 -14.51 8.29
N PRO A 482 -3.37 -14.21 7.46
CA PRO A 482 -4.77 -14.36 7.83
C PRO A 482 -5.20 -15.81 8.09
N HIS A 483 -4.43 -16.79 7.59
CA HIS A 483 -4.70 -18.20 7.83
C HIS A 483 -4.06 -18.72 9.12
N ILE A 484 -3.21 -17.93 9.77
CA ILE A 484 -2.52 -18.29 11.03
C ILE A 484 -2.99 -17.38 12.16
N ASN A 485 -2.77 -16.07 12.05
CA ASN A 485 -3.26 -15.07 13.01
C ASN A 485 -4.72 -14.70 12.74
N LYS A 486 -5.60 -15.70 12.67
CA LYS A 486 -7.02 -15.55 12.27
C LYS A 486 -7.79 -14.55 13.14
N LEU A 487 -7.42 -14.45 14.42
CA LEU A 487 -8.11 -13.59 15.38
C LEU A 487 -7.81 -12.10 15.18
N MET A 488 -6.61 -11.75 14.71
CA MET A 488 -6.17 -10.36 14.59
C MET A 488 -6.04 -9.90 13.14
N VAL A 489 -5.72 -10.80 12.21
CA VAL A 489 -5.66 -10.53 10.77
C VAL A 489 -6.98 -10.95 10.12
N ASN A 490 -8.02 -10.16 10.37
CA ASN A 490 -9.34 -10.34 9.78
C ASN A 490 -10.00 -8.99 9.51
N GLY A 491 -11.02 -9.01 8.64
CA GLY A 491 -11.73 -7.80 8.25
C GLY A 491 -12.53 -7.13 9.35
N LYS A 492 -12.90 -7.85 10.43
CA LYS A 492 -13.52 -7.22 11.62
C LYS A 492 -12.52 -6.43 12.44
N ASN A 493 -11.22 -6.64 12.24
CA ASN A 493 -10.15 -5.89 12.87
C ASN A 493 -9.57 -4.78 11.98
N ILE A 494 -10.26 -4.39 10.89
CA ILE A 494 -9.77 -3.33 10.01
C ILE A 494 -9.68 -2.00 10.75
N HIS A 495 -8.53 -1.35 10.59
CA HIS A 495 -8.27 0.00 11.06
C HIS A 495 -8.25 0.99 9.91
N ILE A 496 -8.68 2.21 10.18
CA ILE A 496 -8.75 3.32 9.23
C ILE A 496 -7.72 4.37 9.64
N ALA A 497 -6.75 4.62 8.76
CA ALA A 497 -5.81 5.72 8.88
C ALA A 497 -6.47 7.01 8.38
N SER A 498 -6.59 7.98 9.29
CA SER A 498 -7.19 9.29 9.03
C SER A 498 -6.30 10.41 9.55
N ASP A 499 -6.15 11.46 8.76
CA ASP A 499 -5.41 12.65 9.16
C ASP A 499 -6.10 13.43 10.29
N ARG A 500 -7.44 13.32 10.36
CA ARG A 500 -8.29 13.94 11.38
C ARG A 500 -8.32 13.16 12.69
N PHE A 501 -8.34 11.83 12.62
CA PHE A 501 -8.64 10.98 13.77
C PHE A 501 -7.51 10.04 14.21
N GLY A 502 -6.38 10.04 13.50
CA GLY A 502 -5.33 9.04 13.67
C GLY A 502 -5.73 7.69 13.08
N VAL A 503 -5.12 6.61 13.57
CA VAL A 503 -5.51 5.25 13.18
C VAL A 503 -6.50 4.67 14.20
N LEU A 504 -7.70 4.32 13.73
CA LEU A 504 -8.78 3.81 14.58
C LEU A 504 -9.37 2.52 14.04
N HIS A 505 -9.83 1.64 14.92
CA HIS A 505 -10.68 0.51 14.53
C HIS A 505 -11.94 1.04 13.81
N ILE A 506 -12.43 0.31 12.81
CA ILE A 506 -13.56 0.74 11.96
C ILE A 506 -14.81 1.15 12.74
N SER A 507 -15.12 0.49 13.87
CA SER A 507 -16.28 0.85 14.70
C SER A 507 -16.13 2.25 15.29
N ASP A 508 -14.95 2.58 15.79
CA ASP A 508 -14.68 3.88 16.40
C ASP A 508 -14.59 4.97 15.33
N TYR A 509 -13.97 4.66 14.18
CA TYR A 509 -13.93 5.56 13.04
C TYR A 509 -15.35 5.88 12.55
N ALA A 510 -16.19 4.86 12.32
CA ALA A 510 -17.57 5.04 11.88
C ALA A 510 -18.38 5.91 12.85
N LYS A 511 -18.27 5.67 14.16
CA LYS A 511 -18.92 6.51 15.18
C LYS A 511 -18.50 7.98 15.09
N LYS A 512 -17.20 8.25 14.88
CA LYS A 512 -16.70 9.63 14.74
C LYS A 512 -17.10 10.32 13.45
N VAL A 513 -17.40 9.58 12.38
CA VAL A 513 -17.84 10.18 11.10
C VAL A 513 -19.30 10.62 11.14
N PHE A 514 -20.15 9.96 11.94
CA PHE A 514 -21.58 10.28 12.06
C PHE A 514 -21.94 11.17 13.26
N VAL A 515 -20.96 11.56 14.08
CA VAL A 515 -21.08 12.56 15.15
C VAL A 515 -20.52 13.88 14.64
#